data_AF-A0A5B1M4Y1-F1
#
_entry.id   AF-A0A5B1M4Y1-F1
#
_cell.length_a   1.000
_cell.length_b   1.000
_cell.length_c   1.000
_cell.angle_alpha   90.00
_cell.angle_beta   90.00
_cell.angle_gamma   90.00
#
_symmetry.space_group_name_H-M   'P 1'
#
loop_
_entity.id
_entity.type
_entity.pdbx_description
1 polymer ?
#
loop_
_entity_poly.entity_id
_entity_poly.type
_entity_poly.pdbx_seq_one_letter_code
_entity_poly.pdbx_strand_id
1 'polypeptide(L)'
;MTDFPRPDDGSLEQVLRRDLRETVDHIPAVPVDAVLVRDTRRLGHALRTHRTTMTLLVVAAVALTVLAILVSPALGRAEPTGRYRPQLPADPLELGCYPLPPGLTLDFPYQVRKDGDVDGVRVLTLHWDELDAAEVRRRLAAALVGAGLPRRSATVTPFPELTPDMIVRGEVVLRLPVARLSSADPACTDPATTKRFPDDWAPSTEYG
;
A
#
# COMPACT_ATOMS: atom_id res chain seq x y z
N MET A 1 30.94 -32.74 41.15
CA MET A 1 31.49 -31.51 41.75
C MET A 1 32.99 -31.58 41.63
N THR A 2 33.54 -31.02 40.55
CA THR A 2 34.99 -30.88 40.36
C THR A 2 35.36 -29.46 40.76
N ASP A 3 36.15 -29.36 41.82
CA ASP A 3 36.67 -28.12 42.36
C ASP A 3 37.85 -27.68 41.49
N PHE A 4 37.68 -26.60 40.73
CA PHE A 4 38.77 -26.01 39.95
C PHE A 4 39.56 -25.06 40.85
N PRO A 5 40.88 -25.25 41.00
CA PRO A 5 41.68 -24.31 41.76
C PRO A 5 41.60 -22.93 41.13
N ARG A 6 41.26 -21.91 41.93
CA ARG A 6 41.29 -20.52 41.49
C ARG A 6 42.71 -20.16 41.04
N PRO A 7 42.89 -19.57 39.84
CA PRO A 7 44.20 -19.09 39.41
C PRO A 7 44.70 -18.05 40.41
N ASP A 8 45.97 -18.15 40.78
CA ASP A 8 46.64 -17.21 41.66
C ASP A 8 46.84 -15.88 40.90
N ASP A 9 45.90 -14.96 41.11
CA ASP A 9 45.80 -13.64 40.45
C ASP A 9 47.09 -12.79 40.61
N GLY A 10 47.96 -13.13 41.56
CA GLY A 10 49.26 -12.46 41.73
C GLY A 10 50.34 -12.88 40.71
N SER A 11 50.24 -14.07 40.12
CA SER A 11 51.33 -14.60 39.28
C SER A 11 51.33 -13.99 37.87
N LEU A 12 50.15 -13.78 37.28
CA LEU A 12 50.03 -13.38 35.87
C LEU A 12 50.35 -11.89 35.66
N GLU A 13 49.96 -11.02 36.60
CA GLU A 13 50.35 -9.61 36.57
C GLU A 13 51.87 -9.44 36.79
N GLN A 14 52.48 -10.24 37.67
CA GLN A 14 53.92 -10.20 37.90
C GLN A 14 54.71 -10.70 36.69
N VAL A 15 54.26 -11.79 36.03
CA VAL A 15 54.88 -12.29 34.80
C VAL A 15 54.75 -11.27 33.68
N LEU A 16 53.57 -10.69 33.47
CA LEU A 16 53.37 -9.63 32.47
C LEU A 16 54.24 -8.41 32.73
N ARG A 17 54.36 -7.95 33.98
CA ARG A 17 55.22 -6.80 34.31
C ARG A 17 56.71 -7.10 34.12
N ARG A 18 57.14 -8.34 34.36
CA ARG A 18 58.52 -8.77 34.12
C ARG A 18 58.83 -8.81 32.63
N ASP A 19 57.97 -9.46 31.84
CA ASP A 19 58.15 -9.58 30.40
C ASP A 19 58.10 -8.21 29.69
N LEU A 20 57.22 -7.31 30.15
CA LEU A 20 57.19 -5.93 29.66
C LEU A 20 58.49 -5.16 29.94
N ARG A 21 59.15 -5.38 31.09
CA ARG A 21 60.43 -4.72 31.38
C ARG A 21 61.57 -5.28 30.54
N GLU A 22 61.68 -6.61 30.42
CA GLU A 22 62.71 -7.22 29.58
C GLU A 22 62.59 -6.80 28.10
N THR A 23 61.35 -6.64 27.61
CA THR A 23 61.09 -6.22 26.23
C THR A 23 61.47 -4.76 25.99
N VAL A 24 61.23 -3.86 26.95
CA VAL A 24 61.55 -2.42 26.82
C VAL A 24 63.05 -2.18 26.69
N ASP A 25 63.89 -2.99 27.35
CA ASP A 25 65.34 -2.85 27.29
C ASP A 25 65.95 -3.27 25.94
N HIS A 26 65.21 -4.01 25.12
CA HIS A 26 65.66 -4.49 23.80
C HIS A 26 65.12 -3.66 22.63
N ILE A 27 64.28 -2.66 22.89
CA ILE A 27 63.81 -1.75 21.84
C ILE A 27 64.88 -0.66 21.67
N PRO A 28 65.63 -0.63 20.55
CA PRO A 28 66.59 0.42 20.32
C PRO A 28 65.86 1.77 20.38
N ALA A 29 66.40 2.72 21.14
CA ALA A 29 65.87 4.07 21.22
C ALA A 29 65.88 4.69 19.82
N VAL A 30 64.75 4.59 19.11
CA VAL A 30 64.58 5.25 17.82
C VAL A 30 64.64 6.76 18.12
N PRO A 31 65.63 7.49 17.59
CA PRO A 31 65.71 8.92 17.85
C PRO A 31 64.43 9.55 17.32
N VAL A 32 63.66 10.14 18.23
CA VAL A 32 62.49 10.94 17.88
C VAL A 32 63.03 12.21 17.24
N ASP A 33 63.27 12.14 15.93
CA ASP A 33 63.73 13.29 15.18
C ASP A 33 62.57 14.30 15.01
N ALA A 34 62.94 15.53 14.71
CA ALA A 34 61.95 16.60 14.51
C ALA A 34 61.02 16.33 13.32
N VAL A 35 61.35 15.36 12.44
CA VAL A 35 60.55 14.98 11.27
C VAL A 35 59.38 14.10 11.72
N LEU A 36 59.62 13.08 12.55
CA LEU A 36 58.59 12.21 13.11
C LEU A 36 57.57 12.98 13.96
N VAL A 37 58.03 13.98 14.73
CA VAL A 37 57.15 14.87 15.51
C VAL A 37 56.31 15.78 14.62
N ARG A 38 56.86 16.24 13.48
CA ARG A 38 56.09 17.04 12.51
C ARG A 38 55.07 16.21 11.76
N ASP A 39 55.41 15.00 11.37
CA ASP A 39 54.51 14.10 10.64
C ASP A 39 53.35 13.63 11.50
N THR A 40 53.59 13.29 12.77
CA THR A 40 52.53 12.96 13.73
C THR A 40 51.60 14.16 14.01
N ARG A 41 52.12 15.39 14.06
CA ARG A 41 51.29 16.60 14.17
C ARG A 41 50.45 16.85 12.91
N ARG A 42 51.01 16.64 11.71
CA ARG A 42 50.28 16.77 10.44
C ARG A 42 49.17 15.73 10.31
N LEU A 43 49.46 14.46 10.62
CA LEU A 43 48.47 13.38 10.64
C LEU A 43 47.40 13.62 11.71
N GLY A 44 47.79 14.11 12.89
CA GLY A 44 46.87 14.47 13.97
C GLY A 44 45.93 15.63 13.63
N HIS A 45 46.38 16.59 12.79
CA HIS A 45 45.52 17.63 12.24
C HIS A 45 44.56 17.09 11.18
N ALA A 46 45.04 16.26 10.25
CA ALA A 46 44.21 15.65 9.20
C ALA A 46 43.11 14.73 9.77
N LEU A 47 43.43 13.96 10.83
CA LEU A 47 42.44 13.11 11.50
C LEU A 47 41.41 13.92 12.29
N ARG A 48 41.82 15.05 12.89
CA ARG A 48 40.89 15.96 13.58
C ARG A 48 39.95 16.64 12.60
N THR A 49 40.46 17.14 11.46
CA THR A 49 39.62 17.76 10.44
C THR A 49 38.65 16.75 9.82
N HIS A 50 39.09 15.52 9.55
CA HIS A 50 38.19 14.47 9.04
C HIS A 50 37.07 14.13 10.05
N ARG A 51 37.38 14.02 11.35
CA ARG A 51 36.36 13.78 12.39
C ARG A 51 35.37 14.93 12.46
N THR A 52 35.82 16.19 12.46
CA THR A 52 34.92 17.35 12.51
C THR A 52 34.01 17.41 11.29
N THR A 53 34.53 17.16 10.09
CA THR A 53 33.73 17.18 8.85
C THR A 53 32.68 16.06 8.88
N MET A 54 33.06 14.85 9.29
CA MET A 54 32.13 13.73 9.38
C MET A 54 31.03 13.97 10.42
N THR A 55 31.37 14.51 11.60
CA THR A 55 30.39 14.86 12.63
C THR A 55 29.41 15.93 12.13
N LEU A 56 29.89 16.96 11.43
CA LEU A 56 29.02 18.01 10.86
C LEU A 56 28.05 17.43 9.82
N LEU A 57 28.52 16.52 8.94
CA LEU A 57 27.65 15.86 7.97
C LEU A 57 26.56 15.01 8.63
N VAL A 58 26.92 14.23 9.66
CA VAL A 58 25.94 13.42 10.40
C VAL A 58 24.90 14.30 11.09
N VAL A 59 25.34 15.38 11.75
CA VAL A 59 24.42 16.32 12.41
C VAL A 59 23.49 16.99 11.41
N ALA A 60 24.01 17.43 10.25
CA ALA A 60 23.19 18.02 9.19
C ALA A 60 22.16 17.03 8.62
N ALA A 61 22.57 15.78 8.38
CA ALA A 61 21.67 14.73 7.91
C ALA A 61 20.54 14.44 8.91
N VAL A 62 20.88 14.30 10.20
CA VAL A 62 19.89 14.08 11.27
C VAL A 62 18.93 15.27 11.37
N ALA A 63 19.45 16.49 11.33
CA ALA A 63 18.62 17.70 11.38
C ALA A 63 17.64 17.77 10.19
N LEU A 64 18.09 17.43 8.98
CA LEU A 64 17.24 17.36 7.79
C LEU A 64 16.16 16.29 7.91
N THR A 65 16.50 15.09 8.42
CA THR A 65 15.52 14.02 8.64
C THR A 65 14.46 14.43 9.67
N VAL A 66 14.87 15.01 10.80
CA VAL A 66 13.95 15.51 11.82
C VAL A 66 13.05 16.61 11.24
N LEU A 67 13.62 17.55 10.49
CA LEU A 67 12.86 18.59 9.82
C LEU A 67 11.83 18.01 8.84
N ALA A 68 12.21 17.04 8.01
CA ALA A 68 11.29 16.38 7.09
C ALA A 68 10.13 15.68 7.83
N ILE A 69 10.39 15.00 8.94
CA ILE A 69 9.36 14.37 9.77
C ILE A 69 8.42 15.42 10.35
N LEU A 70 8.95 16.53 10.88
CA LEU A 70 8.15 17.59 11.50
C LEU A 70 7.31 18.38 10.48
N VAL A 71 7.81 18.54 9.27
CA VAL A 71 7.12 19.29 8.20
C VAL A 71 6.18 18.39 7.39
N SER A 72 6.37 17.06 7.41
CA SER A 72 5.51 16.10 6.69
C SER A 72 4.00 16.22 6.95
N PRO A 73 3.51 16.55 8.17
CA PRO A 73 2.08 16.73 8.39
C PRO A 73 1.54 18.01 7.74
N ALA A 74 2.37 19.05 7.60
CA ALA A 74 2.00 20.34 7.03
C ALA A 74 2.07 20.37 5.50
N LEU A 75 2.94 19.56 4.88
CA LEU A 75 3.12 19.49 3.42
C LEU A 75 2.09 18.64 2.67
N GLY A 76 0.95 18.36 3.28
CA GLY A 76 -0.16 17.73 2.58
C GLY A 76 -0.38 16.27 2.98
N ARG A 77 -0.83 16.08 4.22
CA ARG A 77 -1.96 15.16 4.33
C ARG A 77 -3.07 15.79 3.52
N ALA A 78 -3.40 15.18 2.39
CA ALA A 78 -4.61 15.55 1.66
C ALA A 78 -5.71 15.70 2.70
N GLU A 79 -6.30 16.90 2.80
CA GLU A 79 -7.39 17.12 3.74
C GLU A 79 -8.36 15.94 3.56
N PRO A 80 -8.71 15.22 4.62
CA PRO A 80 -9.72 14.18 4.55
C PRO A 80 -11.04 14.91 4.38
N THR A 81 -11.27 15.46 3.19
CA THR A 81 -12.49 16.17 2.79
C THR A 81 -13.70 15.23 2.76
N GLY A 82 -13.55 13.98 3.22
CA GLY A 82 -14.49 12.88 3.02
C GLY A 82 -14.67 12.49 1.56
N ARG A 83 -13.95 13.14 0.62
CA ARG A 83 -14.15 13.02 -0.83
C ARG A 83 -12.92 12.47 -1.54
N TYR A 84 -12.26 11.48 -0.95
CA TYR A 84 -11.19 10.72 -1.63
C TYR A 84 -11.72 9.72 -2.66
N ARG A 85 -12.86 10.04 -3.30
CA ARG A 85 -13.32 9.31 -4.49
C ARG A 85 -12.73 10.08 -5.67
N PRO A 86 -11.68 9.57 -6.35
CA PRO A 86 -11.26 10.15 -7.61
C PRO A 86 -12.48 10.23 -8.53
N GLN A 87 -12.54 11.27 -9.38
CA GLN A 87 -13.56 11.33 -10.42
C GLN A 87 -13.55 10.00 -11.17
N LEU A 88 -14.65 9.26 -11.06
CA LEU A 88 -14.81 8.01 -11.77
C LEU A 88 -15.06 8.35 -13.25
N PRO A 89 -14.54 7.53 -14.19
CA PRO A 89 -14.89 7.68 -15.59
C PRO A 89 -16.42 7.53 -15.78
N ALA A 90 -16.94 7.92 -16.96
CA ALA A 90 -18.37 7.76 -17.25
C ALA A 90 -18.80 6.29 -17.16
N ASP A 91 -20.05 6.01 -16.73
CA ASP A 91 -20.56 4.65 -16.55
C ASP A 91 -20.51 3.86 -17.88
N PRO A 92 -19.85 2.69 -17.91
CA PRO A 92 -19.81 1.87 -19.12
C PRO A 92 -21.21 1.40 -19.59
N LEU A 93 -22.22 1.32 -18.72
CA LEU A 93 -23.58 1.03 -19.18
C LEU A 93 -24.17 2.23 -19.94
N GLU A 94 -24.03 3.44 -19.41
CA GLU A 94 -24.43 4.69 -20.06
C GLU A 94 -23.65 4.99 -21.35
N LEU A 95 -22.34 4.70 -21.36
CA LEU A 95 -21.51 4.79 -22.56
C LEU A 95 -21.87 3.75 -23.62
N GLY A 96 -22.74 2.79 -23.31
CA GLY A 96 -23.11 1.72 -24.23
C GLY A 96 -22.01 0.70 -24.48
N CYS A 97 -21.03 0.59 -23.57
CA CYS A 97 -20.04 -0.49 -23.57
C CYS A 97 -20.70 -1.84 -23.29
N TYR A 98 -21.78 -1.84 -22.50
CA TYR A 98 -22.51 -3.05 -22.14
C TYR A 98 -24.03 -2.79 -22.29
N PRO A 99 -24.54 -2.63 -23.52
CA PRO A 99 -25.88 -2.09 -23.76
C PRO A 99 -26.97 -2.92 -23.08
N LEU A 100 -27.76 -2.30 -22.21
CA LEU A 100 -28.90 -2.97 -21.58
C LEU A 100 -30.11 -2.97 -22.53
N PRO A 101 -31.02 -3.96 -22.42
CA PRO A 101 -32.30 -3.91 -23.12
C PRO A 101 -33.07 -2.62 -22.80
N PRO A 102 -33.85 -2.07 -23.75
CA PRO A 102 -34.63 -0.86 -23.52
C PRO A 102 -35.49 -0.96 -22.26
N GLY A 103 -35.42 0.05 -21.40
CA GLY A 103 -36.16 0.12 -20.14
C GLY A 103 -35.51 -0.63 -18.96
N LEU A 104 -34.41 -1.36 -19.17
CA LEU A 104 -33.64 -1.94 -18.07
C LEU A 104 -32.63 -0.92 -17.55
N THR A 105 -32.83 -0.46 -16.31
CA THR A 105 -31.90 0.41 -15.58
C THR A 105 -31.48 -0.25 -14.28
N LEU A 106 -30.22 -0.05 -13.86
CA LEU A 106 -29.70 -0.58 -12.61
C LEU A 106 -29.53 0.55 -11.61
N ASP A 107 -30.46 0.64 -10.66
CA ASP A 107 -30.51 1.71 -9.66
C ASP A 107 -29.93 1.26 -8.31
N PHE A 108 -28.66 0.85 -8.34
CA PHE A 108 -27.88 0.49 -7.15
C PHE A 108 -26.38 0.56 -7.46
N PRO A 109 -25.50 0.73 -6.46
CA PRO A 109 -24.05 0.66 -6.68
C PRO A 109 -23.62 -0.70 -7.24
N TYR A 110 -22.91 -0.70 -8.37
CA TYR A 110 -22.38 -1.91 -8.99
C TYR A 110 -21.00 -1.70 -9.62
N GLN A 111 -20.37 -2.83 -9.96
CA GLN A 111 -19.19 -2.90 -10.80
C GLN A 111 -19.36 -4.04 -11.81
N VAL A 112 -19.15 -3.75 -13.10
CA VAL A 112 -19.14 -4.80 -14.14
C VAL A 112 -17.86 -5.63 -14.02
N ARG A 113 -17.99 -6.96 -14.01
CA ARG A 113 -16.86 -7.89 -13.88
C ARG A 113 -16.64 -8.71 -15.13
N LYS A 114 -17.73 -9.10 -15.79
CA LYS A 114 -17.68 -9.91 -17.00
C LYS A 114 -18.88 -9.60 -17.89
N ASP A 115 -18.66 -9.57 -19.18
CA ASP A 115 -19.69 -9.55 -20.21
C ASP A 115 -19.31 -10.53 -21.32
N GLY A 116 -20.30 -11.18 -21.92
CA GLY A 116 -20.08 -12.05 -23.07
C GLY A 116 -21.27 -12.92 -23.41
N ASP A 117 -21.25 -13.48 -24.61
CA ASP A 117 -22.32 -14.35 -25.09
C ASP A 117 -21.98 -15.82 -24.78
N VAL A 118 -22.91 -16.51 -24.13
CA VAL A 118 -22.83 -17.94 -23.77
C VAL A 118 -24.09 -18.64 -24.28
N ASP A 119 -23.91 -19.62 -25.16
CA ASP A 119 -25.01 -20.41 -25.75
C ASP A 119 -26.11 -19.55 -26.41
N GLY A 120 -25.71 -18.45 -27.07
CA GLY A 120 -26.64 -17.53 -27.73
C GLY A 120 -27.41 -16.60 -26.79
N VAL A 121 -27.00 -16.53 -25.52
CA VAL A 121 -27.54 -15.61 -24.51
C VAL A 121 -26.41 -14.75 -23.96
N ARG A 122 -26.65 -13.45 -23.83
CA ARG A 122 -25.67 -12.55 -23.22
C ARG A 122 -25.67 -12.71 -21.70
N VAL A 123 -24.49 -12.85 -21.10
CA VAL A 123 -24.29 -13.01 -19.66
C VAL A 123 -23.45 -11.84 -19.15
N LEU A 124 -24.10 -10.95 -18.39
CA LEU A 124 -23.47 -9.80 -17.74
C LEU A 124 -23.36 -10.06 -16.24
N THR A 125 -22.13 -10.16 -15.73
CA THR A 125 -21.83 -10.37 -14.32
C THR A 125 -21.41 -9.06 -13.68
N LEU A 126 -22.07 -8.73 -12.58
CA LEU A 126 -21.88 -7.52 -11.79
C LEU A 126 -21.54 -7.92 -10.35
N HIS A 127 -20.70 -7.14 -9.71
CA HIS A 127 -20.65 -7.07 -8.25
C HIS A 127 -21.52 -5.92 -7.78
N TRP A 128 -22.24 -6.09 -6.67
CA TRP A 128 -22.99 -4.99 -6.05
C TRP A 128 -22.39 -4.61 -4.70
N ASP A 129 -22.57 -3.34 -4.36
CA ASP A 129 -21.93 -2.72 -3.20
C ASP A 129 -22.98 -2.17 -2.22
N GLU A 130 -22.62 -2.13 -0.94
CA GLU A 130 -23.31 -1.45 0.20
C GLU A 130 -24.71 -1.96 0.57
N LEU A 131 -25.52 -2.40 -0.39
CA LEU A 131 -26.89 -2.86 -0.20
C LEU A 131 -26.99 -4.31 0.27
N ASP A 132 -28.01 -4.59 1.07
CA ASP A 132 -28.38 -5.96 1.39
C ASP A 132 -28.95 -6.69 0.15
N ALA A 133 -28.88 -8.02 0.15
CA ALA A 133 -29.31 -8.83 -0.98
C ALA A 133 -30.82 -8.77 -1.25
N ALA A 134 -31.65 -8.48 -0.24
CA ALA A 134 -33.10 -8.39 -0.40
C ALA A 134 -33.49 -7.09 -1.12
N GLU A 135 -32.83 -5.98 -0.80
CA GLU A 135 -32.94 -4.70 -1.47
C GLU A 135 -32.57 -4.81 -2.95
N VAL A 136 -31.39 -5.39 -3.24
CA VAL A 136 -30.94 -5.58 -4.63
C VAL A 136 -31.92 -6.44 -5.40
N ARG A 137 -32.40 -7.56 -4.84
CA ARG A 137 -33.43 -8.39 -5.48
C ARG A 137 -34.70 -7.61 -5.77
N ARG A 138 -35.16 -6.76 -4.84
CA ARG A 138 -36.38 -5.96 -5.02
C ARG A 138 -36.22 -4.93 -6.14
N ARG A 139 -35.12 -4.15 -6.13
CA ARG A 139 -34.83 -3.15 -7.16
C ARG A 139 -34.64 -3.80 -8.53
N LEU A 140 -33.87 -4.88 -8.60
CA LEU A 140 -33.63 -5.61 -9.85
C LEU A 140 -34.90 -6.25 -10.40
N ALA A 141 -35.77 -6.79 -9.55
CA ALA A 141 -37.06 -7.32 -9.98
C ALA A 141 -37.96 -6.22 -10.57
N ALA A 142 -37.96 -5.01 -10.01
CA ALA A 142 -38.70 -3.87 -10.56
C ALA A 142 -38.12 -3.44 -11.93
N ALA A 143 -36.79 -3.35 -12.04
CA ALA A 143 -36.10 -3.01 -13.28
C ALA A 143 -36.38 -4.03 -14.41
N LEU A 144 -36.31 -5.33 -14.11
CA LEU A 144 -36.64 -6.39 -15.06
C LEU A 144 -38.09 -6.31 -15.54
N VAL A 145 -39.04 -6.04 -14.63
CA VAL A 145 -40.45 -5.85 -14.98
C VAL A 145 -40.64 -4.63 -15.89
N GLY A 146 -40.00 -3.50 -15.58
CA GLY A 146 -40.03 -2.30 -16.41
C GLY A 146 -39.49 -2.52 -17.83
N ALA A 147 -38.48 -3.39 -17.96
CA ALA A 147 -37.90 -3.80 -19.24
C ALA A 147 -38.67 -4.91 -19.98
N GLY A 148 -39.77 -5.43 -19.41
CA GLY A 148 -40.50 -6.56 -19.99
C GLY A 148 -39.75 -7.90 -19.93
N LEU A 149 -38.76 -8.02 -19.04
CA LEU A 149 -37.94 -9.23 -18.86
C LEU A 149 -38.47 -10.10 -17.70
N PRO A 150 -38.33 -11.43 -17.79
CA PRO A 150 -38.76 -12.30 -16.71
C PRO A 150 -37.76 -12.22 -15.53
N ARG A 151 -38.25 -12.37 -14.30
CA ARG A 151 -37.39 -12.33 -13.08
C ARG A 151 -36.23 -13.34 -13.11
N ARG A 152 -36.40 -14.48 -13.79
CA ARG A 152 -35.35 -15.51 -13.98
C ARG A 152 -34.18 -15.06 -14.87
N SER A 153 -34.27 -13.88 -15.50
CA SER A 153 -33.15 -13.27 -16.21
C SER A 153 -32.09 -12.72 -15.27
N ALA A 154 -32.28 -12.77 -13.94
CA ALA A 154 -31.26 -12.42 -12.98
C ALA A 154 -31.10 -13.45 -11.86
N THR A 155 -29.86 -13.63 -11.42
CA THR A 155 -29.51 -14.35 -10.19
C THR A 155 -28.75 -13.40 -9.27
N VAL A 156 -29.10 -13.37 -7.98
CA VAL A 156 -28.45 -12.56 -6.96
C VAL A 156 -27.87 -13.46 -5.88
N THR A 157 -26.54 -13.54 -5.84
CA THR A 157 -25.78 -14.45 -4.95
C THR A 157 -24.94 -13.63 -3.97
N PRO A 158 -25.35 -13.52 -2.69
CA PRO A 158 -24.53 -12.86 -1.68
C PRO A 158 -23.26 -13.67 -1.42
N PHE A 159 -22.16 -12.99 -1.10
CA PHE A 159 -20.97 -13.69 -0.67
C PHE A 159 -21.17 -14.28 0.74
N PRO A 160 -20.69 -15.51 1.01
CA PRO A 160 -21.01 -16.24 2.23
C PRO A 160 -20.37 -15.67 3.49
N GLU A 161 -19.28 -14.92 3.36
CA GLU A 161 -18.46 -14.43 4.47
C GLU A 161 -18.25 -12.91 4.34
N LEU A 162 -19.30 -12.14 4.61
CA LEU A 162 -19.22 -10.67 4.61
C LEU A 162 -18.65 -10.17 5.95
N THR A 163 -17.47 -9.57 5.92
CA THR A 163 -16.97 -8.80 7.06
C THR A 163 -17.65 -7.41 7.09
N PRO A 164 -17.73 -6.74 8.25
CA PRO A 164 -18.36 -5.42 8.36
C PRO A 164 -17.77 -4.37 7.40
N ASP A 165 -16.48 -4.45 7.13
CA ASP A 165 -15.70 -3.57 6.26
C ASP A 165 -15.77 -3.91 4.76
N MET A 166 -16.37 -5.05 4.39
CA MET A 166 -16.55 -5.39 2.97
C MET A 166 -17.62 -4.51 2.31
N ILE A 167 -17.19 -3.68 1.36
CA ILE A 167 -18.09 -2.85 0.56
C ILE A 167 -18.84 -3.69 -0.48
N VAL A 168 -18.16 -4.64 -1.11
CA VAL A 168 -18.76 -5.55 -2.11
C VAL A 168 -19.52 -6.66 -1.40
N ARG A 169 -20.82 -6.76 -1.63
CA ARG A 169 -21.72 -7.64 -0.88
C ARG A 169 -22.09 -8.93 -1.62
N GLY A 170 -21.89 -8.99 -2.94
CA GLY A 170 -22.08 -10.22 -3.71
C GLY A 170 -22.06 -10.03 -5.23
N GLU A 171 -22.60 -11.03 -5.94
CA GLU A 171 -22.67 -11.10 -7.40
C GLU A 171 -24.11 -11.09 -7.96
N VAL A 172 -24.37 -10.23 -8.93
CA VAL A 172 -25.56 -10.29 -9.80
C VAL A 172 -25.14 -10.85 -11.16
N VAL A 173 -25.84 -11.89 -11.63
CA VAL A 173 -25.68 -12.42 -13.00
C VAL A 173 -26.94 -12.15 -13.78
N LEU A 174 -26.84 -11.37 -14.85
CA LEU A 174 -27.92 -11.06 -15.78
C LEU A 174 -27.79 -11.92 -17.04
N ARG A 175 -28.87 -12.59 -17.42
CA ARG A 175 -29.02 -13.35 -18.66
C ARG A 175 -29.97 -12.58 -19.59
N LEU A 176 -29.37 -11.88 -20.55
CA LEU A 176 -30.02 -10.89 -21.40
C LEU A 176 -30.06 -11.36 -22.86
N PRO A 177 -30.98 -10.81 -23.68
CA PRO A 177 -30.88 -10.94 -25.13
C PRO A 177 -29.52 -10.42 -25.64
N VAL A 178 -28.99 -11.07 -26.67
CA VAL A 178 -27.75 -10.63 -27.34
C VAL A 178 -27.99 -9.25 -27.95
N ALA A 179 -27.06 -8.32 -27.68
CA ALA A 179 -27.07 -6.97 -28.21
C ALA A 179 -25.68 -6.66 -28.77
N ARG A 180 -25.62 -5.96 -29.91
CA ARG A 180 -24.35 -5.46 -30.43
C ARG A 180 -23.84 -4.35 -29.52
N LEU A 181 -22.54 -4.35 -29.24
CA LEU A 181 -21.87 -3.22 -28.60
C LEU A 181 -22.24 -1.93 -29.35
N SER A 182 -22.66 -0.91 -28.61
CA SER A 182 -23.05 0.38 -29.19
C SER A 182 -21.93 1.41 -29.17
N SER A 183 -20.78 1.08 -28.58
CA SER A 183 -19.65 2.02 -28.41
C SER A 183 -18.30 1.37 -28.70
N ALA A 184 -17.40 2.19 -29.27
CA ALA A 184 -15.99 1.88 -29.48
C ALA A 184 -15.09 2.71 -28.53
N ASP A 185 -15.65 3.25 -27.45
CA ASP A 185 -14.91 4.03 -26.47
C ASP A 185 -13.77 3.16 -25.88
N PRO A 186 -12.52 3.68 -25.78
CA PRO A 186 -11.42 2.97 -25.15
C PRO A 186 -11.74 2.45 -23.75
N ALA A 187 -12.60 3.12 -22.98
CA ALA A 187 -13.05 2.67 -21.67
C ALA A 187 -13.79 1.33 -21.72
N CYS A 188 -14.42 0.98 -22.85
CA CYS A 188 -15.07 -0.31 -23.04
C CYS A 188 -14.08 -1.48 -23.08
N THR A 189 -12.78 -1.23 -23.23
CA THR A 189 -11.73 -2.26 -23.26
C THR A 189 -11.21 -2.66 -21.88
N ASP A 190 -11.49 -1.86 -20.83
CA ASP A 190 -11.04 -2.11 -19.46
C ASP A 190 -12.23 -2.34 -18.50
N PRO A 191 -12.59 -3.61 -18.22
CA PRO A 191 -13.69 -3.93 -17.31
C PRO A 191 -13.40 -3.54 -15.84
N ALA A 192 -12.17 -3.19 -15.47
CA ALA A 192 -11.85 -2.78 -14.11
C ALA A 192 -12.29 -1.34 -13.76
N THR A 193 -12.63 -0.51 -14.75
CA THR A 193 -12.96 0.93 -14.59
C THR A 193 -14.40 1.22 -14.16
N THR A 194 -15.17 0.19 -13.82
CA THR A 194 -16.63 0.18 -13.92
C THR A 194 -17.38 0.38 -12.59
N LYS A 195 -16.67 0.69 -11.50
CA LYS A 195 -17.29 0.87 -10.17
C LYS A 195 -18.13 2.14 -10.13
N ARG A 196 -19.42 2.06 -9.80
CA ARG A 196 -20.34 3.21 -9.78
C ARG A 196 -21.18 3.26 -8.51
N PHE A 197 -21.63 4.48 -8.22
CA PHE A 197 -22.56 4.83 -7.16
C PHE A 197 -23.59 5.78 -7.76
N PRO A 198 -24.89 5.66 -7.43
CA PRO A 198 -25.89 6.65 -7.83
C PRO A 198 -25.51 8.08 -7.40
N ASP A 199 -25.99 9.10 -8.12
CA ASP A 199 -25.63 10.51 -7.87
C ASP A 199 -26.07 11.00 -6.47
N ASP A 200 -27.16 10.45 -5.95
CA ASP A 200 -27.69 10.73 -4.62
C ASP A 200 -27.09 9.83 -3.52
N TRP A 201 -26.20 8.91 -3.90
CA TRP A 201 -25.61 7.95 -2.98
C TRP A 201 -24.52 8.59 -2.12
N ALA A 202 -24.88 8.98 -0.90
CA ALA A 202 -23.92 9.38 0.10
C ALA A 202 -22.93 8.22 0.34
N PRO A 203 -21.61 8.44 0.27
CA PRO A 203 -20.66 7.41 0.63
C PRO A 203 -20.95 6.98 2.08
N SER A 204 -20.87 5.68 2.36
CA SER A 204 -20.90 5.15 3.73
C SER A 204 -19.63 5.56 4.48
N THR A 205 -19.47 6.86 4.75
CA THR A 205 -18.32 7.43 5.45
C THR A 205 -18.36 7.23 6.96
N GLU A 206 -19.21 6.35 7.49
CA GLU A 206 -18.95 5.77 8.82
C GLU A 206 -17.85 4.71 8.69
N TYR A 207 -16.64 5.16 8.33
CA TYR A 207 -15.42 4.45 8.67
C TYR A 207 -15.16 4.73 10.16
N GLY A 208 -15.78 3.93 11.02
CA GLY A 208 -15.52 3.91 12.47
C GLY A 208 -14.16 3.33 12.80
#